data_AF-A0A1V5RJQ5-F1
#
_entry.id   AF-A0A1V5RJQ5-F1
#
_cell.length_a   1.000
_cell.length_b   1.000
_cell.length_c   1.000
_cell.angle_alpha   90.00
_cell.angle_beta   90.00
_cell.angle_gamma   90.00
#
_symmetry.space_group_name_H-M   'P 1'
#
loop_
_entity.id
_entity.type
_entity.pdbx_description
1 polymer ?
#
loop_
_entity_poly.entity_id
_entity_poly.type
_entity_poly.pdbx_seq_one_letter_code
_entity_poly.pdbx_strand_id
1 'polypeptide(L)'
;MLALYDRIGEHEKTLKRNEARRQEIFEQQKAIQGNLASLRESGEEGQLRARYARTLQELEDRLAQLKQDDDAQRAAIAAAQGEIQAALKTL
;
A
#
# COMPACT_ATOMS: atom_id res chain seq x y z
N MET A 1 -20.41 -5.98 -20.82
CA MET A 1 -19.08 -6.56 -21.09
C MET A 1 -17.99 -5.51 -21.09
N LEU A 2 -17.98 -4.53 -22.00
CA LEU A 2 -16.92 -3.49 -22.05
C LEU A 2 -16.71 -2.77 -20.70
N ALA A 3 -17.81 -2.35 -20.05
CA ALA A 3 -17.76 -1.68 -18.75
C ALA A 3 -17.13 -2.52 -17.60
N LEU A 4 -17.22 -3.87 -17.65
CA LEU A 4 -16.59 -4.73 -16.63
C LEU A 4 -15.08 -4.81 -16.84
N TYR A 5 -14.62 -4.85 -18.09
CA TYR A 5 -13.20 -4.76 -18.41
C TYR A 5 -12.60 -3.41 -18.03
N ASP A 6 -13.32 -2.31 -18.31
CA ASP A 6 -12.88 -0.97 -17.90
C ASP A 6 -12.73 -0.88 -16.37
N ARG A 7 -13.70 -1.44 -15.63
CA ARG A 7 -13.68 -1.47 -14.17
C ARG A 7 -12.52 -2.31 -13.62
N ILE A 8 -12.25 -3.48 -14.20
CA ILE A 8 -11.04 -4.27 -13.87
C ILE A 8 -9.78 -3.44 -14.10
N GLY A 9 -9.68 -2.74 -15.23
CA GLY A 9 -8.55 -1.88 -15.54
C GLY A 9 -8.34 -0.77 -14.50
N GLU A 10 -9.39 -0.15 -13.98
CA GLU A 10 -9.29 0.86 -12.91
C GLU A 10 -8.83 0.27 -11.57
N HIS A 11 -9.28 -0.93 -11.21
CA HIS A 11 -8.80 -1.65 -10.04
C HIS A 11 -7.30 -2.00 -10.18
N GLU A 12 -6.86 -2.47 -11.35
CA GLU A 12 -5.45 -2.75 -11.65
C GLU A 12 -4.56 -1.49 -11.61
N LYS A 13 -5.05 -0.36 -12.13
CA LYS A 13 -4.34 0.93 -12.00
C LYS A 13 -4.19 1.33 -10.54
N THR A 14 -5.19 1.08 -9.71
CA THR A 14 -5.14 1.38 -8.28
C THR A 14 -4.12 0.50 -7.58
N LEU A 15 -4.09 -0.81 -7.86
CA LEU A 15 -3.04 -1.72 -7.37
C LEU A 15 -1.62 -1.23 -7.74
N LYS A 16 -1.41 -0.78 -8.98
CA LYS A 16 -0.12 -0.22 -9.41
C LYS A 16 0.26 1.05 -8.66
N ARG A 17 -0.70 1.94 -8.38
CA ARG A 17 -0.46 3.14 -7.58
C ARG A 17 -0.12 2.80 -6.13
N ASN A 18 -0.78 1.80 -5.55
CA ASN A 18 -0.49 1.34 -4.19
C ASN A 18 0.91 0.71 -4.10
N GLU A 19 1.34 -0.01 -5.13
CA GLU A 19 2.69 -0.54 -5.21
C GLU A 19 3.75 0.56 -5.23
N ALA A 20 3.56 1.60 -6.06
CA ALA A 20 4.47 2.75 -6.07
C ALA A 20 4.55 3.44 -4.69
N ARG A 21 3.40 3.62 -4.03
CA ARG A 21 3.34 4.19 -2.66
C ARG A 21 4.03 3.31 -1.63
N ARG A 22 3.92 1.98 -1.72
CA ARG A 22 4.69 1.06 -0.86
C ARG A 22 6.18 1.26 -1.03
N GLN A 23 6.66 1.37 -2.26
CA GLN A 23 8.08 1.60 -2.51
C GLN A 23 8.54 2.93 -1.90
N GLU A 24 7.76 4.01 -2.05
CA GLU A 24 8.07 5.30 -1.42
C GLU A 24 8.12 5.21 0.11
N ILE A 25 7.24 4.43 0.74
CA ILE A 25 7.27 4.19 2.18
C ILE A 25 8.53 3.41 2.57
N PHE A 26 8.91 2.38 1.82
CA PHE A 26 10.13 1.61 2.12
C PHE A 26 11.40 2.47 2.04
N GLU A 27 11.50 3.37 1.06
CA GLU A 27 12.63 4.31 0.99
C GLU A 27 12.65 5.27 2.19
N GLN A 28 11.48 5.76 2.63
CA GLN A 28 11.38 6.58 3.85
C GLN A 28 11.80 5.82 5.10
N GLN A 29 11.34 4.57 5.26
CA GLN A 29 11.74 3.72 6.39
C GLN A 29 13.24 3.48 6.40
N LYS A 30 13.84 3.18 5.24
CA LYS A 30 15.29 2.98 5.09
C LYS A 30 16.08 4.24 5.48
N ALA A 31 15.64 5.42 5.05
CA ALA A 31 16.26 6.69 5.42
C ALA A 31 16.19 6.93 6.94
N ILE A 32 15.03 6.69 7.56
CA ILE A 32 14.84 6.85 9.01
C ILE A 32 15.70 5.86 9.79
N GLN A 33 15.76 4.59 9.37
CA GLN A 33 16.59 3.57 10.00
C GLN A 33 18.09 3.92 9.92
N GLY A 34 18.54 4.43 8.77
CA GLY A 34 19.91 4.94 8.59
C GLY A 34 20.24 6.07 9.57
N ASN A 35 19.33 7.04 9.73
CA ASN A 35 19.51 8.15 10.66
C ASN A 35 19.50 7.67 12.12
N LEU A 36 18.57 6.78 12.49
CA LEU A 36 18.47 6.20 13.84
C LEU A 36 19.75 5.50 14.29
N ALA A 37 20.46 4.82 13.40
CA ALA A 37 21.70 4.12 13.72
C ALA A 37 22.82 5.06 14.20
N SER A 38 22.76 6.35 13.82
CA SER A 38 23.79 7.34 14.15
C SER A 38 23.51 8.15 15.42
N LEU A 39 22.27 8.09 15.95
CA LEU A 39 21.82 8.91 17.07
C LEU A 39 22.04 8.25 18.43
N ARG A 40 22.51 9.03 19.40
CA ARG A 40 22.62 8.62 20.82
C ARG A 40 21.24 8.52 21.48
N GLU A 41 21.17 7.74 22.54
CA GLU A 41 19.91 7.41 23.21
C GLU A 41 19.36 8.52 24.12
N SER A 42 20.17 9.52 24.48
CA SER A 42 19.82 10.55 25.46
C SER A 42 20.00 11.97 24.94
N GLY A 43 19.45 12.94 25.66
CA GLY A 43 19.48 14.35 25.27
C GLY A 43 18.57 14.64 24.07
N GLU A 44 18.93 15.65 23.27
CA GLU A 44 18.16 16.07 22.10
C GLU A 44 18.07 14.97 21.04
N GLU A 45 19.14 14.18 20.87
CA GLU A 45 19.16 13.04 19.95
C GLU A 45 18.18 11.93 20.37
N GLY A 46 18.02 11.68 21.68
CA GLY A 46 17.00 10.77 22.20
C GLY A 46 15.57 11.23 21.88
N GLN A 47 15.29 12.53 21.93
CA GLN A 47 14.00 13.07 21.51
C GLN A 47 13.77 12.91 20.01
N LEU A 48 14.82 13.08 19.21
CA LEU A 48 14.76 12.86 17.76
C LEU A 48 14.50 11.38 17.43
N ARG A 49 15.13 10.43 18.15
CA ARG A 49 14.83 8.99 18.03
C ARG A 49 13.36 8.69 18.32
N ALA A 50 12.78 9.29 19.36
CA ALA A 50 11.36 9.11 19.69
C ALA A 50 10.44 9.63 18.57
N ARG A 51 10.79 10.74 17.92
CA ARG A 51 10.05 11.25 16.75
C ARG A 51 10.14 10.28 15.57
N TYR A 52 11.34 9.78 15.26
CA TYR A 52 11.54 8.78 14.21
C TYR A 52 10.77 7.48 14.47
N ALA A 53 10.72 7.00 15.70
CA ALA A 53 9.92 5.84 16.07
C ALA A 53 8.42 6.06 15.81
N ARG A 54 7.88 7.25 16.11
CA ARG A 54 6.49 7.60 15.77
C ARG A 54 6.26 7.64 14.27
N THR A 55 7.17 8.26 13.51
CA THR A 55 7.06 8.29 12.05
C THR A 55 7.09 6.88 11.45
N LEU A 56 7.95 5.98 11.96
CA LEU A 56 7.95 4.58 11.52
C LEU A 56 6.60 3.89 11.79
N GLN A 57 6.00 4.12 12.96
CA GLN A 57 4.67 3.59 13.27
C GLN A 57 3.60 4.10 12.30
N GLU A 58 3.59 5.41 11.99
CA GLU A 58 2.65 5.98 11.02
C GLU A 58 2.85 5.40 9.61
N LEU A 59 4.09 5.10 9.23
CA LEU A 59 4.39 4.45 7.96
C LEU A 59 3.89 3.00 7.93
N GLU A 60 4.04 2.25 9.02
CA GLU A 60 3.49 0.90 9.15
C GLU A 60 1.95 0.89 9.07
N ASP A 61 1.29 1.84 9.73
CA ASP A 61 -0.16 1.99 9.65
C ASP A 61 -0.63 2.26 8.20
N ARG A 62 0.12 3.08 7.45
CA ARG A 62 -0.14 3.31 6.02
C ARG A 62 0.09 2.06 5.17
N LEU A 63 1.13 1.27 5.45
CA LEU A 63 1.34 -0.02 4.76
C LEU A 63 0.18 -0.98 5.00
N ALA A 64 -0.32 -1.04 6.24
CA ALA A 64 -1.49 -1.86 6.58
C ALA A 64 -2.74 -1.40 5.80
N GLN A 65 -2.98 -0.10 5.69
CA GLN A 65 -4.07 0.45 4.89
C GLN A 65 -3.93 0.13 3.40
N LEU A 66 -2.73 0.28 2.82
CA LEU A 66 -2.47 -0.09 1.42
C LEU A 66 -2.72 -1.58 1.16
N LYS A 67 -2.38 -2.43 2.13
CA LYS A 67 -2.67 -3.87 2.04
C LYS A 67 -4.17 -4.15 2.04
N GLN A 68 -4.93 -3.52 2.95
CA GLN A 68 -6.38 -3.67 3.00
C GLN A 68 -7.05 -3.20 1.71
N ASP A 69 -6.60 -2.06 1.16
CA ASP A 69 -7.11 -1.57 -0.11
C ASP A 69 -6.79 -2.55 -1.26
N ASP A 70 -5.55 -3.05 -1.34
CA ASP A 70 -5.18 -4.04 -2.35
C ASP A 70 -6.01 -5.32 -2.30
N ASP A 71 -6.26 -5.83 -1.09
CA ASP A 71 -7.09 -7.02 -0.90
C ASP A 71 -8.53 -6.75 -1.38
N ALA A 72 -9.06 -5.54 -1.13
CA ALA A 72 -10.37 -5.11 -1.64
C ALA A 72 -10.38 -4.96 -3.17
N GLN A 73 -9.35 -4.36 -3.78
CA GLN A 73 -9.24 -4.24 -5.23
C GLN A 73 -9.17 -5.62 -5.90
N ARG A 74 -8.39 -6.55 -5.34
CA ARG A 74 -8.28 -7.93 -5.85
C ARG A 74 -9.60 -8.69 -5.75
N ALA A 75 -10.32 -8.54 -4.66
CA ALA A 75 -11.66 -9.12 -4.51
C ALA A 75 -12.63 -8.56 -5.57
N ALA A 76 -12.59 -7.25 -5.82
CA ALA A 76 -13.43 -6.61 -6.83
C ALA A 76 -13.10 -7.09 -8.26
N ILE A 77 -11.81 -7.27 -8.59
CA ILE A 77 -11.37 -7.86 -9.86
C ILE A 77 -11.92 -9.28 -10.01
N ALA A 78 -11.77 -10.12 -8.99
CA ALA A 78 -12.24 -11.51 -9.03
C ALA A 78 -13.77 -11.58 -9.22
N ALA A 79 -14.53 -10.71 -8.55
CA ALA A 79 -15.98 -10.62 -8.73
C ALA A 79 -16.35 -10.22 -10.17
N ALA A 80 -15.73 -9.17 -10.72
CA ALA A 80 -15.98 -8.73 -12.09
C ALA A 80 -15.60 -9.81 -13.13
N GLN A 81 -14.52 -10.55 -12.90
CA GLN A 81 -14.14 -11.70 -13.73
C GLN A 81 -15.19 -12.83 -13.67
N GLY A 82 -15.74 -13.10 -12.49
CA GLY A 82 -16.85 -14.05 -12.32
C GLY A 82 -18.09 -13.64 -13.10
N GLU A 83 -18.48 -12.36 -13.06
CA GLU A 83 -19.61 -11.82 -13.83
C GLU A 83 -19.39 -11.97 -15.34
N ILE A 84 -18.18 -11.67 -15.83
CA ILE A 84 -17.80 -11.87 -17.24
C ILE A 84 -17.97 -13.34 -17.63
N GLN A 85 -17.45 -14.28 -16.83
CA GLN A 85 -17.57 -15.71 -17.12
C GLN A 85 -19.01 -16.19 -17.12
N ALA A 86 -19.84 -15.70 -16.20
CA ALA A 86 -21.26 -16.05 -16.17
C ALA A 86 -21.97 -15.55 -17.44
N ALA A 87 -21.72 -14.31 -17.85
CA ALA A 87 -22.30 -13.74 -19.06
C ALA A 87 -21.89 -14.49 -20.34
N LEU A 88 -20.65 -14.98 -20.41
CA LEU A 88 -20.17 -15.78 -21.55
C LEU A 88 -20.81 -17.16 -21.64
N LYS A 89 -21.21 -17.77 -20.52
CA LYS A 89 -21.88 -19.09 -20.50
C LYS A 89 -23.35 -19.01 -20.92
N THR A 90 -23.95 -17.83 -20.83
CA THR A 90 -25.35 -17.57 -21.21
C THR A 90 -25.50 -17.10 -22.66
N LEU A 91 -24.40 -17.06 -23.42
CA LEU A 91 -24.29 -16.64 -24.81
C LEU A 91 -24.09 -17.86 -25.71
#